data_AF-G8ZY96-F1
#
_entry.id   AF-G8ZY96-F1
#
_cell.length_a   1.000
_cell.length_b   1.000
_cell.length_c   1.000
_cell.angle_alpha   90.00
_cell.angle_beta   90.00
_cell.angle_gamma   90.00
#
_symmetry.space_group_name_H-M   'P 1'
#
loop_
_entity.id
_entity.type
_entity.pdbx_description
1 polymer ?
#
loop_
_entity_poly.entity_id
_entity_poly.type
_entity_poly.pdbx_seq_one_letter_code
_entity_poly.pdbx_strand_id
1 'polypeptide(L)'
;SKSKCQSTVSSQLKERLAKLLNVQRHQVSKSVIPFPSGKVAEFFLNYAKKELPIATLNHSLRVFQYCAAIIKDQFPQWEIDHEVLLVTALLHDIATTDKNIAGTKLSFEFYGGWIARELILKETAGDTDYADAVSEAIIRHQELSTSGSISALGLILQIATTLDNVGANTNLTHQETIYAINAAIPRENWASCFSNVLFKEVAEKPWSHSTTLDVPEFNKTVLGNTAKYENNDAKRSPLRIIIYYIYKHNIQGKTTFDSLLGVTWTDQIHLTRTFHPSTFSIRLFIAYGLFIVFF
;
A
#
# COMPACT_ATOMS: atom_id res chain seq x y z
N SER A 1 -1.78 24.21 18.00
CA SER A 1 -0.60 23.37 17.75
C SER A 1 -0.89 22.17 16.85
N LYS A 2 -2.09 21.54 16.94
CA LYS A 2 -2.56 20.41 16.08
C LYS A 2 -2.36 20.54 14.56
N SER A 3 -2.36 21.76 14.01
CA SER A 3 -2.22 22.00 12.57
C SER A 3 -0.78 22.06 12.08
N LYS A 4 0.22 22.18 12.96
CA LYS A 4 1.61 22.50 12.56
C LYS A 4 2.36 21.28 12.02
N CYS A 5 2.29 20.10 12.66
CA CYS A 5 3.10 18.95 12.22
C CYS A 5 2.59 18.32 10.92
N GLN A 6 1.27 18.14 10.80
CA GLN A 6 0.63 17.66 9.57
C GLN A 6 0.75 18.69 8.43
N SER A 7 0.70 20.00 8.75
CA SER A 7 1.04 21.03 7.77
C SER A 7 2.50 20.95 7.38
N THR A 8 3.43 20.69 8.30
CA THR A 8 4.86 20.69 8.01
C THR A 8 5.24 19.50 7.12
N VAL A 9 5.07 18.24 7.54
CA VAL A 9 5.44 17.08 6.69
C VAL A 9 4.74 17.10 5.33
N SER A 10 3.44 17.44 5.30
CA SER A 10 2.69 17.52 4.04
C SER A 10 3.09 18.73 3.20
N SER A 11 3.29 19.93 3.75
CA SER A 11 3.70 21.13 2.98
C SER A 11 5.12 21.00 2.44
N GLN A 12 6.00 20.34 3.18
CA GLN A 12 7.41 20.20 2.86
C GLN A 12 7.63 19.28 1.65
N LEU A 13 6.99 18.10 1.65
CA LEU A 13 7.00 17.24 0.46
C LEU A 13 6.22 17.89 -0.70
N LYS A 14 5.10 18.57 -0.41
CA LYS A 14 4.33 19.30 -1.42
C LYS A 14 5.13 20.38 -2.14
N GLU A 15 6.00 21.12 -1.44
CA GLU A 15 6.82 22.15 -2.08
C GLU A 15 7.87 21.54 -3.03
N ARG A 16 8.53 20.45 -2.60
CA ARG A 16 9.47 19.71 -3.48
C ARG A 16 8.73 19.11 -4.68
N LEU A 17 7.56 18.52 -4.44
CA LEU A 17 6.71 17.97 -5.48
C LEU A 17 6.18 19.04 -6.43
N ALA A 18 5.82 20.23 -5.95
CA ALA A 18 5.37 21.32 -6.81
C ALA A 18 6.47 21.79 -7.79
N LYS A 19 7.74 21.73 -7.38
CA LYS A 19 8.89 22.02 -8.26
C LYS A 19 9.13 20.91 -9.30
N LEU A 20 8.86 19.65 -8.96
CA LEU A 20 9.07 18.50 -9.84
C LEU A 20 7.87 18.23 -10.77
N LEU A 21 6.66 18.47 -10.28
CA LEU A 21 5.40 18.28 -10.97
C LEU A 21 4.97 19.62 -11.58
N ASN A 22 5.65 19.99 -12.66
CA ASN A 22 5.36 21.25 -13.38
C ASN A 22 3.95 21.26 -14.01
N VAL A 23 3.31 20.08 -14.11
CA VAL A 23 1.93 19.88 -14.57
C VAL A 23 1.32 18.72 -13.77
N GLN A 24 0.20 18.95 -13.09
CA GLN A 24 -0.55 17.86 -12.46
C GLN A 24 -1.17 17.00 -13.58
N ARG A 25 -0.63 15.79 -13.78
CA ARG A 25 -1.07 14.88 -14.85
C ARG A 25 -2.35 14.18 -14.44
N HIS A 26 -3.23 13.94 -15.41
CA HIS A 26 -4.48 13.22 -15.19
C HIS A 26 -4.20 11.81 -14.69
N GLN A 27 -4.79 11.44 -13.56
CA GLN A 27 -4.59 10.14 -12.93
C GLN A 27 -5.56 9.14 -13.50
N VAL A 28 -5.03 8.03 -13.99
CA VAL A 28 -5.84 6.92 -14.48
C VAL A 28 -5.92 5.85 -13.40
N SER A 29 -7.12 5.35 -13.14
CA SER A 29 -7.31 4.20 -12.26
C SER A 29 -6.48 3.00 -12.74
N LYS A 30 -5.69 2.42 -11.84
CA LYS A 30 -4.85 1.24 -12.09
C LYS A 30 -5.32 0.08 -11.22
N SER A 31 -5.23 -1.12 -11.79
CA SER A 31 -5.22 -2.36 -11.03
C SER A 31 -3.87 -2.56 -10.35
N VAL A 32 -3.85 -3.42 -9.34
CA VAL A 32 -2.61 -3.95 -8.75
C VAL A 32 -1.78 -4.62 -9.84
N ILE A 33 -0.47 -4.37 -9.84
CA ILE A 33 0.47 -5.00 -10.78
C ILE A 33 1.06 -6.27 -10.17
N PRO A 34 1.44 -7.29 -10.97
CA PRO A 34 2.18 -8.42 -10.46
C PRO A 34 3.51 -7.96 -9.86
N PHE A 35 3.94 -8.63 -8.79
CA PHE A 35 5.28 -8.42 -8.25
C PHE A 35 6.32 -8.98 -9.23
N PRO A 36 7.50 -8.34 -9.34
CA PRO A 36 8.66 -8.93 -10.01
C PRO A 36 8.86 -10.39 -9.62
N SER A 37 9.16 -11.22 -10.62
CA SER A 37 9.51 -12.63 -10.46
C SER A 37 10.98 -12.84 -10.84
N GLY A 38 11.56 -13.94 -10.37
CA GLY A 38 12.98 -14.22 -10.54
C GLY A 38 13.68 -14.48 -9.20
N LYS A 39 14.89 -15.02 -9.28
CA LYS A 39 15.61 -15.54 -8.10
C LYS A 39 15.79 -14.49 -6.99
N VAL A 40 16.17 -13.27 -7.36
CA VAL A 40 16.44 -12.19 -6.40
C VAL A 40 15.13 -11.66 -5.81
N ALA A 41 14.15 -11.30 -6.65
CA ALA A 41 12.81 -10.90 -6.20
C ALA A 41 12.16 -11.93 -5.25
N GLU A 42 12.20 -13.22 -5.61
CA GLU A 42 11.62 -14.30 -4.82
C GLU A 42 12.36 -14.51 -3.50
N PHE A 43 13.69 -14.41 -3.50
CA PHE A 43 14.48 -14.45 -2.27
C PHE A 43 14.02 -13.36 -1.29
N PHE A 44 13.98 -12.10 -1.74
CA PHE A 44 13.65 -10.98 -0.86
C PHE A 44 12.19 -11.01 -0.40
N LEU A 45 11.27 -11.43 -1.26
CA LEU A 45 9.88 -11.63 -0.87
C LEU A 45 9.74 -12.70 0.22
N ASN A 46 10.46 -13.81 0.10
CA ASN A 46 10.45 -14.88 1.09
C ASN A 46 11.15 -14.47 2.40
N TYR A 47 12.26 -13.73 2.30
CA TYR A 47 12.96 -13.18 3.45
C TYR A 47 12.08 -12.19 4.23
N ALA A 48 11.45 -11.24 3.54
CA ALA A 48 10.53 -10.29 4.15
C ALA A 48 9.33 -10.98 4.80
N LYS A 49 8.73 -11.98 4.13
CA LYS A 49 7.65 -12.82 4.71
C LYS A 49 8.05 -13.54 5.99
N LYS A 50 9.31 -13.95 6.09
CA LYS A 50 9.83 -14.68 7.24
C LYS A 50 10.13 -13.76 8.42
N GLU A 51 10.71 -12.58 8.16
CA GLU A 51 11.19 -11.71 9.24
C GLU A 51 10.16 -10.66 9.68
N LEU A 52 9.30 -10.17 8.78
CA LEU A 52 8.37 -9.08 9.08
C LEU A 52 7.04 -9.59 9.66
N PRO A 53 6.46 -8.88 10.65
CA PRO A 53 5.06 -9.04 11.00
C PRO A 53 4.14 -8.77 9.79
N ILE A 54 2.99 -9.45 9.74
CA ILE A 54 2.06 -9.37 8.60
C ILE A 54 1.63 -7.94 8.26
N ALA A 55 1.40 -7.08 9.26
CA ALA A 55 1.02 -5.69 9.02
C ALA A 55 2.14 -4.89 8.32
N THR A 56 3.39 -5.08 8.72
CA THR A 56 4.58 -4.43 8.13
C THR A 56 4.89 -5.00 6.74
N LEU A 57 4.75 -6.31 6.55
CA LEU A 57 4.86 -6.93 5.22
C LEU A 57 3.81 -6.33 4.26
N ASN A 58 2.55 -6.29 4.68
CA ASN A 58 1.48 -5.75 3.87
C ASN A 58 1.69 -4.27 3.57
N HIS A 59 2.15 -3.47 4.55
CA HIS A 59 2.57 -2.08 4.31
C HIS A 59 3.64 -1.99 3.22
N SER A 60 4.71 -2.77 3.34
CA SER A 60 5.81 -2.80 2.37
C SER A 60 5.33 -3.14 0.96
N LEU A 61 4.43 -4.12 0.82
CA LEU A 61 3.84 -4.49 -0.46
C LEU A 61 2.90 -3.39 -1.02
N ARG A 62 2.14 -2.69 -0.17
CA ARG A 62 1.35 -1.52 -0.59
C ARG A 62 2.25 -0.39 -1.06
N VAL A 63 3.34 -0.12 -0.35
CA VAL A 63 4.34 0.90 -0.70
C VAL A 63 4.90 0.63 -2.10
N PHE A 64 5.27 -0.61 -2.43
CA PHE A 64 5.67 -0.97 -3.80
C PHE A 64 4.59 -0.61 -4.84
N GLN A 65 3.33 -0.98 -4.59
CA GLN A 65 2.22 -0.72 -5.52
C GLN A 65 1.96 0.79 -5.69
N TYR A 66 2.02 1.57 -4.60
CA TYR A 66 1.90 3.02 -4.68
C TYR A 66 3.05 3.65 -5.45
N CYS A 67 4.30 3.22 -5.20
CA CYS A 67 5.46 3.69 -5.95
C CYS A 67 5.25 3.46 -7.45
N ALA A 68 4.91 2.24 -7.87
CA ALA A 68 4.71 1.91 -9.27
C ALA A 68 3.56 2.71 -9.91
N ALA A 69 2.45 2.89 -9.19
CA ALA A 69 1.31 3.68 -9.66
C ALA A 69 1.66 5.17 -9.84
N ILE A 70 2.36 5.76 -8.87
CA ILE A 70 2.74 7.17 -8.87
C ILE A 70 3.84 7.45 -9.89
N ILE A 71 4.84 6.58 -10.03
CA ILE A 71 5.87 6.71 -11.09
C ILE A 71 5.19 6.77 -12.45
N LYS A 72 4.27 5.85 -12.74
CA LYS A 72 3.61 5.79 -14.04
C LYS A 72 2.81 7.04 -14.39
N ASP A 73 2.14 7.66 -13.42
CA ASP A 73 1.35 8.88 -13.67
C ASP A 73 2.19 10.15 -13.64
N GLN A 74 3.06 10.29 -12.64
CA GLN A 74 3.69 11.55 -12.28
C GLN A 74 5.11 11.65 -12.83
N PHE A 75 5.81 10.52 -13.00
CA PHE A 75 7.21 10.46 -13.41
C PHE A 75 7.46 9.39 -14.50
N PRO A 76 6.71 9.37 -15.62
CA PRO A 76 6.84 8.29 -16.60
C PRO A 76 8.20 8.26 -17.33
N GLN A 77 9.03 9.29 -17.16
CA GLN A 77 10.41 9.32 -17.62
C GLN A 77 11.40 8.62 -16.68
N TRP A 78 10.96 8.20 -15.48
CA TRP A 78 11.82 7.47 -14.55
C TRP A 78 11.84 5.98 -14.91
N GLU A 79 13.02 5.49 -15.27
CA GLU A 79 13.27 4.08 -15.59
C GLU A 79 13.82 3.35 -14.37
N ILE A 80 13.03 3.32 -13.28
CA ILE A 80 13.40 2.57 -12.07
C ILE A 80 13.05 1.10 -12.31
N ASP A 81 14.05 0.21 -12.19
CA ASP A 81 13.83 -1.23 -12.23
C ASP A 81 12.84 -1.68 -11.14
N HIS A 82 11.82 -2.44 -11.54
CA HIS A 82 10.77 -2.85 -10.62
C HIS A 82 11.24 -3.86 -9.56
N GLU A 83 12.25 -4.68 -9.83
CA GLU A 83 12.85 -5.56 -8.82
C GLU A 83 13.56 -4.72 -7.75
N VAL A 84 14.37 -3.73 -8.16
CA VAL A 84 15.01 -2.78 -7.23
C VAL A 84 13.97 -2.06 -6.38
N LEU A 85 12.88 -1.61 -7.00
CA LEU A 85 11.78 -0.95 -6.30
C LEU A 85 11.08 -1.89 -5.30
N LEU A 86 10.82 -3.14 -5.68
CA LEU A 86 10.23 -4.15 -4.81
C LEU A 86 11.13 -4.44 -3.61
N VAL A 87 12.42 -4.71 -3.84
CA VAL A 87 13.37 -5.04 -2.78
C VAL A 87 13.53 -3.87 -1.81
N THR A 88 13.61 -2.63 -2.33
CA THR A 88 13.62 -1.43 -1.49
C THR A 88 12.38 -1.35 -0.61
N ALA A 89 11.18 -1.50 -1.19
CA ALA A 89 9.93 -1.44 -0.45
C ALA A 89 9.83 -2.55 0.61
N LEU A 90 10.24 -3.78 0.28
CA LEU A 90 10.23 -4.93 1.20
C LEU A 90 11.17 -4.75 2.40
N LEU A 91 12.29 -4.06 2.22
CA LEU A 91 13.34 -3.97 3.23
C LEU A 91 13.35 -2.66 4.02
N HIS A 92 12.62 -1.62 3.61
CA HIS A 92 12.72 -0.30 4.26
C HIS A 92 12.42 -0.34 5.78
N ASP A 93 11.50 -1.22 6.19
CA ASP A 93 11.12 -1.42 7.59
C ASP A 93 11.74 -2.69 8.20
N ILE A 94 12.74 -3.33 7.58
CA ILE A 94 13.31 -4.60 8.07
C ILE A 94 13.86 -4.50 9.49
N ALA A 95 14.37 -3.34 9.87
CA ALA A 95 14.94 -3.09 11.19
C ALA A 95 13.90 -2.75 12.28
N THR A 96 12.61 -2.71 11.94
CA THR A 96 11.51 -2.46 12.88
C THR A 96 11.08 -3.70 13.67
N THR A 97 11.58 -4.88 13.31
CA THR A 97 11.27 -6.13 14.02
C THR A 97 11.82 -6.09 15.43
N ASP A 98 11.17 -6.79 16.37
CA ASP A 98 11.64 -6.85 17.77
C ASP A 98 13.09 -7.31 17.89
N LYS A 99 13.46 -8.31 17.08
CA LYS A 99 14.81 -8.85 16.95
C LYS A 99 15.81 -7.77 16.51
N ASN A 100 15.47 -6.99 15.49
CA ASN A 100 16.39 -6.00 14.93
C ASN A 100 16.45 -4.72 15.76
N ILE A 101 15.35 -4.29 16.38
CA ILE A 101 15.35 -3.17 17.34
C ILE A 101 16.27 -3.50 18.51
N ALA A 102 16.15 -4.69 19.12
CA ALA A 102 17.00 -5.11 20.23
C ALA A 102 18.45 -5.43 19.82
N GLY A 103 18.66 -5.77 18.54
CA GLY A 103 19.96 -6.21 18.01
C GLY A 103 20.96 -5.09 17.71
N THR A 104 20.57 -3.82 17.84
CA THR A 104 21.45 -2.68 17.53
C THR A 104 21.14 -1.46 18.39
N LYS A 105 22.10 -0.53 18.49
CA LYS A 105 21.89 0.82 19.03
C LYS A 105 21.77 1.91 17.96
N LEU A 106 21.89 1.52 16.69
CA LEU A 106 21.67 2.41 15.54
C LEU A 106 20.18 2.68 15.34
N SER A 107 19.85 3.83 14.78
CA SER A 107 18.49 4.13 14.32
C SER A 107 18.04 3.07 13.31
N PHE A 108 16.77 2.67 13.37
CA PHE A 108 16.29 1.55 12.56
C PHE A 108 16.47 1.80 11.07
N GLU A 109 16.35 3.05 10.59
CA GLU A 109 16.57 3.41 9.19
C GLU A 109 18.01 3.08 8.75
N PHE A 110 18.97 3.38 9.62
CA PHE A 110 20.40 3.14 9.35
C PHE A 110 20.73 1.66 9.39
N TYR A 111 20.24 0.96 10.40
CA TYR A 111 20.48 -0.48 10.51
C TYR A 111 19.74 -1.27 9.43
N GLY A 112 18.54 -0.82 9.03
CA GLY A 112 17.77 -1.38 7.93
C GLY A 112 18.50 -1.23 6.60
N GLY A 113 19.04 -0.04 6.32
CA GLY A 113 19.87 0.20 5.14
C GLY A 113 21.14 -0.65 5.12
N TRP A 114 21.78 -0.85 6.28
CA TRP A 114 22.93 -1.75 6.40
C TRP A 114 22.55 -3.22 6.15
N ILE A 115 21.48 -3.73 6.78
CA ILE A 115 20.96 -5.08 6.54
C ILE A 115 20.67 -5.27 5.05
N ALA A 116 19.95 -4.32 4.44
CA ALA A 116 19.59 -4.41 3.02
C ALA A 116 20.83 -4.48 2.12
N ARG A 117 21.82 -3.62 2.37
CA ARG A 117 23.07 -3.60 1.60
C ARG A 117 23.80 -4.94 1.64
N GLU A 118 24.03 -5.48 2.83
CA GLU A 118 24.75 -6.74 3.02
C GLU A 118 24.00 -7.92 2.38
N LEU A 119 22.68 -7.97 2.51
CA LEU A 119 21.87 -9.01 1.88
C LEU A 119 21.89 -8.90 0.35
N ILE A 120 21.77 -7.70 -0.22
CA ILE A 120 21.78 -7.52 -1.67
C ILE A 120 23.12 -7.94 -2.24
N LEU A 121 24.24 -7.45 -1.71
CA LEU A 121 25.58 -7.84 -2.17
C LEU A 121 25.75 -9.36 -2.21
N LYS A 122 25.24 -10.06 -1.18
CA LYS A 122 25.30 -11.52 -1.12
C LYS A 122 24.46 -12.19 -2.20
N GLU A 123 23.24 -11.72 -2.44
CA GLU A 123 22.27 -12.41 -3.30
C GLU A 123 22.36 -11.99 -4.79
N THR A 124 23.08 -10.90 -5.09
CA THR A 124 23.28 -10.37 -6.45
C THR A 124 24.71 -10.56 -6.97
N ALA A 125 25.49 -11.47 -6.37
CA ALA A 125 26.89 -11.72 -6.74
C ALA A 125 27.79 -10.46 -6.66
N GLY A 126 27.51 -9.58 -5.69
CA GLY A 126 28.31 -8.39 -5.43
C GLY A 126 27.92 -7.17 -6.26
N ASP A 127 26.67 -7.06 -6.73
CA ASP A 127 26.18 -5.84 -7.39
C ASP A 127 26.14 -4.67 -6.39
N THR A 128 27.17 -3.83 -6.46
CA THR A 128 27.35 -2.70 -5.55
C THR A 128 26.37 -1.57 -5.82
N ASP A 129 26.02 -1.32 -7.09
CA ASP A 129 25.12 -0.23 -7.45
C ASP A 129 23.70 -0.50 -6.97
N TYR A 130 23.23 -1.76 -7.11
CA TYR A 130 21.96 -2.20 -6.52
C TYR A 130 22.01 -2.03 -4.98
N ALA A 131 23.02 -2.59 -4.33
CA ALA A 131 23.13 -2.56 -2.88
C ALA A 131 23.17 -1.13 -2.32
N ASP A 132 23.97 -0.24 -2.94
CA ASP A 132 24.12 1.14 -2.52
C ASP A 132 22.85 1.96 -2.79
N ALA A 133 22.19 1.76 -3.94
CA ALA A 133 20.94 2.44 -4.26
C ALA A 133 19.83 2.13 -3.25
N VAL A 134 19.66 0.85 -2.90
CA VAL A 134 18.67 0.43 -1.90
C VAL A 134 19.05 0.93 -0.51
N SER A 135 20.32 0.82 -0.14
CA SER A 135 20.80 1.28 1.17
C SER A 135 20.55 2.78 1.37
N GLU A 136 20.92 3.62 0.39
CA GLU A 136 20.70 5.07 0.41
C GLU A 136 19.20 5.40 0.52
N ALA A 137 18.35 4.75 -0.28
CA ALA A 137 16.91 4.97 -0.25
C ALA A 137 16.30 4.62 1.12
N ILE A 138 16.69 3.49 1.71
CA ILE A 138 16.21 3.05 3.02
C ILE A 138 16.72 3.95 4.13
N ILE A 139 18.01 4.31 4.15
CA ILE A 139 18.58 5.19 5.19
C ILE A 139 17.81 6.51 5.28
N ARG A 140 17.38 7.04 4.12
CA ARG A 140 16.76 8.36 4.01
C ARG A 140 15.23 8.34 3.97
N HIS A 141 14.59 7.17 4.13
CA HIS A 141 13.14 7.06 3.92
C HIS A 141 12.28 7.83 4.94
N GLN A 142 12.83 8.19 6.11
CA GLN A 142 12.22 9.12 7.08
C GLN A 142 12.86 10.51 7.11
N GLU A 143 13.82 10.80 6.23
CA GLU A 143 14.44 12.13 6.13
C GLU A 143 13.52 13.07 5.33
N LEU A 144 12.47 13.57 5.99
CA LEU A 144 11.42 14.39 5.37
C LEU A 144 11.83 15.87 5.21
N SER A 145 13.14 16.14 5.08
CA SER A 145 13.69 17.50 4.95
C SER A 145 13.29 18.18 3.62
N THR A 146 13.25 19.52 3.62
CA THR A 146 12.75 20.32 2.49
C THR A 146 13.79 20.74 1.46
N SER A 147 15.07 20.58 1.76
CA SER A 147 16.17 21.16 0.98
C SER A 147 17.11 20.08 0.46
N GLY A 148 17.88 20.41 -0.58
CA GLY A 148 18.81 19.47 -1.22
C GLY A 148 18.15 18.45 -2.15
N SER A 149 18.94 17.45 -2.54
CA SER A 149 18.60 16.43 -3.53
C SER A 149 18.53 15.03 -2.90
N ILE A 150 17.82 14.14 -3.59
CA ILE A 150 17.64 12.72 -3.22
C ILE A 150 17.54 11.90 -4.51
N SER A 151 17.85 10.61 -4.47
CA SER A 151 17.65 9.70 -5.60
C SER A 151 16.16 9.55 -5.94
N ALA A 152 15.85 9.20 -7.19
CA ALA A 152 14.46 8.94 -7.60
C ALA A 152 13.83 7.80 -6.77
N LEU A 153 14.61 6.76 -6.48
CA LEU A 153 14.22 5.63 -5.62
C LEU A 153 13.92 6.06 -4.17
N GLY A 154 14.76 6.90 -3.58
CA GLY A 154 14.53 7.43 -2.23
C GLY A 154 13.31 8.35 -2.18
N LEU A 155 13.14 9.23 -3.17
CA LEU A 155 11.99 10.14 -3.23
C LEU A 155 10.66 9.38 -3.37
N ILE A 156 10.57 8.41 -4.28
CA ILE A 156 9.33 7.66 -4.45
C ILE A 156 9.00 6.84 -3.19
N LEU A 157 10.02 6.32 -2.51
CA LEU A 157 9.85 5.62 -1.24
C LEU A 157 9.25 6.55 -0.17
N GLN A 158 9.79 7.76 0.01
CA GLN A 158 9.23 8.76 0.93
C GLN A 158 7.78 9.13 0.61
N ILE A 159 7.46 9.30 -0.68
CA ILE A 159 6.09 9.63 -1.13
C ILE A 159 5.13 8.50 -0.76
N ALA A 160 5.48 7.25 -1.04
CA ALA A 160 4.61 6.10 -0.82
C ALA A 160 4.47 5.73 0.66
N THR A 161 5.53 5.80 1.46
CA THR A 161 5.47 5.54 2.91
C THR A 161 4.63 6.60 3.61
N THR A 162 4.82 7.89 3.31
CA THR A 162 4.00 8.97 3.88
C THR A 162 2.54 8.90 3.41
N LEU A 163 2.29 8.42 2.19
CA LEU A 163 0.93 8.14 1.73
C LEU A 163 0.27 7.06 2.58
N ASP A 164 0.92 5.93 2.84
CA ASP A 164 0.28 4.84 3.58
C ASP A 164 0.16 5.10 5.09
N ASN A 165 1.10 5.87 5.65
CA ASN A 165 1.21 6.12 7.10
C ASN A 165 0.31 7.26 7.55
N VAL A 166 0.37 8.41 6.85
CA VAL A 166 -0.27 9.65 7.28
C VAL A 166 -1.25 10.22 6.25
N GLY A 167 -1.48 9.53 5.13
CA GLY A 167 -2.40 9.98 4.10
C GLY A 167 -1.90 11.18 3.30
N ALA A 168 -0.58 11.40 3.30
CA ALA A 168 0.03 12.43 2.46
C ALA A 168 -0.05 12.03 0.97
N ASN A 169 0.06 13.01 0.07
CA ASN A 169 0.27 12.75 -1.36
C ASN A 169 -0.80 11.88 -2.05
N THR A 170 -1.99 11.71 -1.46
CA THR A 170 -3.09 10.94 -2.06
C THR A 170 -3.52 11.53 -3.40
N ASN A 171 -3.27 12.82 -3.61
CA ASN A 171 -3.49 13.52 -4.87
C ASN A 171 -2.45 13.22 -5.95
N LEU A 172 -1.55 12.23 -5.79
CA LEU A 172 -0.59 11.78 -6.81
C LEU A 172 -1.00 10.50 -7.53
N THR A 173 -2.03 9.80 -7.04
CA THR A 173 -2.58 8.60 -7.67
C THR A 173 -4.11 8.61 -7.60
N HIS A 174 -4.76 7.91 -8.51
CA HIS A 174 -6.23 7.85 -8.54
C HIS A 174 -6.79 7.14 -7.29
N GLN A 175 -7.90 7.65 -6.74
CA GLN A 175 -8.52 7.11 -5.51
C GLN A 175 -8.92 5.63 -5.64
N GLU A 176 -9.44 5.20 -6.79
CA GLU A 176 -9.77 3.79 -7.06
C GLU A 176 -8.52 2.88 -7.08
N THR A 177 -7.34 3.43 -7.39
CA THR A 177 -6.08 2.67 -7.30
C THR A 177 -5.73 2.42 -5.84
N ILE A 178 -5.90 3.41 -4.97
CA ILE A 178 -5.72 3.24 -3.52
C ILE A 178 -6.67 2.16 -3.00
N TYR A 179 -7.95 2.19 -3.41
CA TYR A 179 -8.92 1.16 -3.02
C TYR A 179 -8.53 -0.23 -3.52
N ALA A 180 -8.13 -0.37 -4.78
CA ALA A 180 -7.73 -1.66 -5.35
C ALA A 180 -6.52 -2.25 -4.62
N ILE A 181 -5.51 -1.43 -4.31
CA ILE A 181 -4.30 -1.84 -3.59
C ILE A 181 -4.65 -2.33 -2.18
N ASN A 182 -5.43 -1.58 -1.40
CA ASN A 182 -5.76 -1.96 -0.03
C ASN A 182 -6.78 -3.11 0.05
N ALA A 183 -7.61 -3.30 -0.99
CA ALA A 183 -8.48 -4.47 -1.10
C ALA A 183 -7.68 -5.76 -1.36
N ALA A 184 -6.60 -5.68 -2.16
CA ALA A 184 -5.73 -6.82 -2.43
C ALA A 184 -4.72 -7.08 -1.29
N ILE A 185 -4.29 -6.03 -0.59
CA ILE A 185 -3.24 -6.08 0.43
C ILE A 185 -3.75 -5.39 1.72
N PRO A 186 -4.44 -6.14 2.61
CA PRO A 186 -5.14 -5.59 3.77
C PRO A 186 -4.24 -4.81 4.72
N ARG A 187 -4.82 -3.79 5.38
CA ARG A 187 -4.09 -2.87 6.26
C ARG A 187 -3.73 -3.45 7.62
N GLU A 188 -4.43 -4.47 8.13
CA GLU A 188 -4.09 -5.12 9.41
C GLU A 188 -3.88 -4.14 10.58
N ASN A 189 -4.77 -3.16 10.74
CA ASN A 189 -4.65 -2.10 11.76
C ASN A 189 -3.31 -1.31 11.69
N TRP A 190 -2.79 -1.12 10.47
CA TRP A 190 -1.47 -0.52 10.19
C TRP A 190 -1.13 0.72 11.02
N ALA A 191 -2.05 1.68 11.15
CA ALA A 191 -1.79 2.94 11.86
C ALA A 191 -1.36 2.68 13.33
N SER A 192 -2.02 1.73 14.00
CA SER A 192 -1.67 1.36 15.37
C SER A 192 -0.33 0.62 15.42
N CYS A 193 -0.09 -0.31 14.48
CA CYS A 193 1.16 -1.05 14.39
C CYS A 193 2.36 -0.10 14.20
N PHE A 194 2.28 0.80 13.24
CA PHE A 194 3.34 1.75 12.94
C PHE A 194 3.58 2.74 14.09
N SER A 195 2.50 3.26 14.70
CA SER A 195 2.60 4.12 15.90
C SER A 195 3.37 3.44 17.04
N ASN A 196 3.10 2.15 17.29
CA ASN A 196 3.77 1.39 18.34
C ASN A 196 5.25 1.15 18.02
N VAL A 197 5.59 0.87 16.76
CA VAL A 197 6.99 0.72 16.32
C VAL A 197 7.78 2.00 16.58
N LEU A 198 7.24 3.18 16.23
CA LEU A 198 7.93 4.45 16.47
C LEU A 198 8.13 4.74 17.96
N PHE A 199 7.13 4.47 18.80
CA PHE A 199 7.29 4.61 20.25
C PHE A 199 8.36 3.67 20.81
N LYS A 200 8.39 2.42 20.33
CA LYS A 200 9.39 1.45 20.73
C LYS A 200 10.80 1.89 20.33
N GLU A 201 10.97 2.36 19.10
CA GLU A 201 12.27 2.84 18.59
C GLU A 201 12.82 3.97 19.47
N VAL A 202 12.02 5.01 19.78
CA VAL A 202 12.50 6.13 20.59
C VAL A 202 12.64 5.80 22.08
N ALA A 203 11.91 4.79 22.58
CA ALA A 203 12.07 4.32 23.95
C ALA A 203 13.38 3.54 24.14
N GLU A 204 13.71 2.63 23.22
CA GLU A 204 14.94 1.83 23.26
C GLU A 204 16.16 2.64 22.82
N LYS A 205 15.97 3.61 21.92
CA LYS A 205 17.03 4.41 21.30
C LYS A 205 16.63 5.89 21.33
N PRO A 206 16.70 6.57 22.49
CA PRO A 206 16.29 7.97 22.64
C PRO A 206 17.14 8.97 21.84
N TRP A 207 18.22 8.52 21.19
CA TRP A 207 19.06 9.28 20.26
C TRP A 207 18.78 8.94 18.78
N SER A 208 17.76 8.13 18.48
CA SER A 208 17.49 7.68 17.12
C SER A 208 17.08 8.83 16.20
N HIS A 209 17.36 8.67 14.91
CA HIS A 209 16.93 9.60 13.87
C HIS A 209 15.41 9.83 13.90
N SER A 210 14.61 8.82 14.24
CA SER A 210 13.14 8.95 14.34
C SER A 210 12.69 10.03 15.34
N THR A 211 13.53 10.42 16.30
CA THR A 211 13.23 11.55 17.21
C THR A 211 13.07 12.89 16.46
N THR A 212 13.66 13.04 15.27
CA THR A 212 13.51 14.23 14.41
C THR A 212 12.09 14.44 13.89
N LEU A 213 11.24 13.40 13.95
CA LEU A 213 9.83 13.47 13.55
C LEU A 213 8.92 14.08 14.64
N ASP A 214 9.42 14.32 15.86
CA ASP A 214 8.57 14.58 17.03
C ASP A 214 7.53 13.45 17.19
N VAL A 215 8.00 12.23 17.51
CA VAL A 215 7.19 10.99 17.53
C VAL A 215 5.85 11.14 18.24
N PRO A 216 5.72 11.80 19.41
CA PRO A 216 4.42 12.03 20.04
C PRO A 216 3.42 12.79 19.16
N GLU A 217 3.86 13.81 18.42
CA GLU A 217 3.01 14.58 17.51
C GLU A 217 2.81 13.88 16.17
N PHE A 218 3.84 13.22 15.64
CA PHE A 218 3.74 12.42 14.43
C PHE A 218 2.78 11.25 14.58
N ASN A 219 2.79 10.55 15.73
CA ASN A 219 1.86 9.46 16.00
C ASN A 219 0.40 9.92 16.08
N LYS A 220 0.13 11.14 16.56
CA LYS A 220 -1.23 11.71 16.46
C LYS A 220 -1.66 11.87 15.01
N THR A 221 -0.73 12.21 14.12
CA THR A 221 -0.98 12.32 12.69
C THR A 221 -1.24 10.96 12.04
N VAL A 222 -0.45 9.94 12.41
CA VAL A 222 -0.65 8.54 11.96
C VAL A 222 -2.01 8.01 12.40
N LEU A 223 -2.33 8.12 13.69
CA LEU A 223 -3.58 7.62 14.28
C LEU A 223 -4.80 8.44 13.83
N GLY A 224 -4.60 9.73 13.54
CA GLY A 224 -5.61 10.65 13.02
C GLY A 224 -5.72 10.67 11.50
N ASN A 225 -5.10 9.73 10.79
CA ASN A 225 -5.11 9.68 9.34
C ASN A 225 -6.53 9.46 8.79
N THR A 226 -7.06 10.46 8.07
CA THR A 226 -8.41 10.45 7.50
C THR A 226 -8.48 10.05 6.02
N ALA A 227 -7.37 9.64 5.41
CA ALA A 227 -7.37 9.22 4.02
C ALA A 227 -8.26 7.97 3.82
N LYS A 228 -8.99 7.94 2.70
CA LYS A 228 -9.87 6.83 2.37
C LYS A 228 -9.07 5.74 1.67
N TYR A 229 -8.75 4.66 2.39
CA TYR A 229 -8.05 3.51 1.81
C TYR A 229 -8.99 2.39 1.36
N GLU A 230 -10.24 2.42 1.81
CA GLU A 230 -11.25 1.43 1.46
C GLU A 230 -12.48 2.10 0.84
N ASN A 231 -13.06 1.43 -0.17
CA ASN A 231 -14.34 1.84 -0.73
C ASN A 231 -15.49 1.26 0.13
N ASN A 232 -15.85 1.98 1.18
CA ASN A 232 -16.96 1.58 2.07
C ASN A 232 -18.34 1.68 1.38
N ASP A 233 -18.44 2.46 0.30
CA ASP A 233 -19.68 2.57 -0.48
C ASP A 233 -19.87 1.34 -1.40
N ALA A 234 -18.78 0.76 -1.91
CA ALA A 234 -18.81 -0.49 -2.67
C ALA A 234 -19.18 -1.73 -1.82
N LYS A 235 -18.86 -1.71 -0.51
CA LYS A 235 -19.32 -2.74 0.46
C LYS A 235 -20.83 -2.69 0.69
N ARG A 236 -21.48 -1.56 0.43
CA ARG A 236 -22.94 -1.35 0.59
C ARG A 236 -23.74 -1.58 -0.69
N SER A 237 -23.12 -2.08 -1.78
CA SER A 237 -23.90 -2.32 -3.00
C SER A 237 -24.98 -3.39 -2.73
N PRO A 238 -26.26 -3.10 -3.02
CA PRO A 238 -27.37 -4.04 -2.78
C PRO A 238 -27.09 -5.40 -3.42
N LEU A 239 -26.46 -5.40 -4.60
CA LEU A 239 -26.05 -6.60 -5.33
C LEU A 239 -25.08 -7.50 -4.54
N ARG A 240 -24.07 -6.95 -3.85
CA ARG A 240 -23.14 -7.76 -3.05
C ARG A 240 -23.79 -8.29 -1.77
N ILE A 241 -24.67 -7.50 -1.13
CA ILE A 241 -25.45 -7.96 0.03
C ILE A 241 -26.36 -9.13 -0.39
N ILE A 242 -27.06 -9.00 -1.51
CA ILE A 242 -27.93 -10.05 -2.08
C ILE A 242 -27.12 -11.32 -2.39
N ILE A 243 -25.97 -11.21 -3.05
CA ILE A 243 -25.11 -12.36 -3.37
C ILE A 243 -24.60 -13.04 -2.10
N TYR A 244 -24.13 -12.28 -1.11
CA TYR A 244 -23.68 -12.83 0.17
C TYR A 244 -24.81 -13.52 0.95
N TYR A 245 -26.02 -12.96 0.93
CA TYR A 245 -27.19 -13.54 1.59
C TYR A 245 -27.64 -14.85 0.92
N ILE A 246 -27.70 -14.88 -0.42
CA ILE A 246 -28.03 -16.08 -1.20
C ILE A 246 -27.01 -17.20 -0.92
N TYR A 247 -25.72 -16.86 -0.89
CA TYR A 247 -24.65 -17.81 -0.62
C TYR A 247 -24.69 -18.35 0.81
N LYS A 248 -24.86 -17.48 1.81
CA LYS A 248 -24.88 -17.86 3.23
C LYS A 248 -26.10 -18.73 3.60
N HIS A 249 -27.24 -18.52 2.94
CA HIS A 249 -28.48 -19.24 3.24
C HIS A 249 -28.79 -20.37 2.27
N ASN A 250 -27.86 -20.69 1.35
CA ASN A 250 -27.95 -21.80 0.39
C ASN A 250 -29.33 -21.87 -0.31
N ILE A 251 -29.89 -20.71 -0.65
CA ILE A 251 -31.24 -20.61 -1.19
C ILE A 251 -31.23 -21.16 -2.62
N GLN A 252 -31.66 -22.40 -2.79
CA GLN A 252 -31.82 -23.06 -4.08
C GLN A 252 -33.25 -22.87 -4.60
N GLY A 253 -33.42 -22.00 -5.60
CA GLY A 253 -34.59 -22.00 -6.49
C GLY A 253 -35.89 -21.39 -5.93
N LYS A 254 -36.51 -20.56 -6.77
CA LYS A 254 -37.89 -20.03 -6.72
C LYS A 254 -38.44 -19.70 -5.33
N THR A 255 -37.94 -18.61 -4.76
CA THR A 255 -38.74 -17.78 -3.84
C THR A 255 -38.99 -16.45 -4.54
N THR A 256 -40.26 -16.04 -4.66
CA THR A 256 -40.61 -14.71 -5.15
C THR A 256 -40.09 -13.67 -4.16
N PHE A 257 -39.38 -12.68 -4.69
CA PHE A 257 -38.54 -11.73 -3.96
C PHE A 257 -39.31 -10.73 -3.08
N ASP A 258 -40.65 -10.78 -3.09
CA ASP A 258 -41.51 -9.75 -2.50
C ASP A 258 -41.58 -9.76 -0.96
N SER A 259 -41.16 -10.83 -0.28
CA SER A 259 -41.39 -10.96 1.18
C SER A 259 -40.22 -10.61 2.09
N LEU A 260 -39.03 -10.26 1.56
CA LEU A 260 -37.81 -10.18 2.39
C LEU A 260 -37.32 -8.76 2.71
N LEU A 261 -37.86 -7.70 2.10
CA LEU A 261 -37.43 -6.32 2.38
C LEU A 261 -38.56 -5.28 2.51
N GLY A 262 -39.84 -5.66 2.38
CA GLY A 262 -40.95 -4.68 2.44
C GLY A 262 -40.86 -3.59 1.36
N VAL A 263 -40.09 -3.82 0.29
CA VAL A 263 -39.99 -2.94 -0.87
C VAL A 263 -40.59 -3.68 -2.05
N THR A 264 -41.75 -3.22 -2.51
CA THR A 264 -42.36 -3.66 -3.77
C THR A 264 -41.50 -3.15 -4.92
N TRP A 265 -40.78 -4.04 -5.60
CA TRP A 265 -40.13 -3.75 -6.88
C TRP A 265 -41.02 -4.29 -8.00
N THR A 266 -41.42 -3.45 -8.94
CA THR A 266 -42.38 -3.81 -10.00
C THR A 266 -41.79 -4.63 -11.15
N ASP A 267 -40.52 -5.05 -11.09
CA ASP A 267 -39.84 -5.65 -12.24
C ASP A 267 -39.39 -7.10 -11.97
N GLN A 268 -39.89 -8.03 -12.77
CA GLN A 268 -39.57 -9.46 -12.69
C GLN A 268 -38.13 -9.76 -13.13
N ILE A 269 -37.34 -10.38 -12.26
CA ILE A 269 -36.02 -10.94 -12.59
C ILE A 269 -36.20 -12.35 -13.19
N HIS A 270 -35.79 -12.55 -14.43
CA HIS A 270 -35.73 -13.88 -15.06
C HIS A 270 -34.31 -14.47 -14.97
N LEU A 271 -34.16 -15.55 -14.20
CA LEU A 271 -32.95 -16.38 -14.18
C LEU A 271 -33.16 -17.58 -15.12
N THR A 272 -32.40 -17.65 -16.21
CA THR A 272 -32.35 -18.84 -17.08
C THR A 272 -31.10 -19.66 -16.77
N ARG A 273 -31.29 -20.97 -16.53
CA ARG A 273 -30.21 -21.93 -16.22
C ARG A 273 -29.95 -22.76 -17.48
N THR A 274 -28.75 -22.67 -18.06
CA THR A 274 -28.29 -23.61 -19.10
C THR A 274 -27.21 -24.51 -18.50
N PHE A 275 -27.44 -25.83 -18.56
CA PHE A 275 -26.46 -26.84 -18.14
C PHE A 275 -25.56 -27.17 -19.33
N HIS A 276 -24.24 -27.02 -19.17
CA HIS A 276 -23.24 -27.68 -20.02
C HIS A 276 -22.11 -28.24 -19.14
N PRO A 277 -21.58 -29.45 -19.37
CA PRO A 277 -20.87 -30.20 -18.32
C PRO A 277 -19.41 -29.81 -18.03
N SER A 278 -18.93 -28.62 -18.38
CA SER A 278 -17.50 -28.29 -18.19
C SER A 278 -17.16 -26.85 -17.75
N THR A 279 -18.15 -25.99 -17.47
CA THR A 279 -17.88 -24.64 -16.95
C THR A 279 -19.05 -24.16 -16.08
N PHE A 280 -18.78 -23.77 -14.83
CA PHE A 280 -19.77 -23.11 -13.97
C PHE A 280 -19.85 -21.64 -14.38
N SER A 281 -21.01 -21.17 -14.87
CA SER A 281 -21.18 -19.76 -15.23
C SER A 281 -22.58 -19.31 -14.83
N ILE A 282 -22.68 -18.34 -13.92
CA ILE A 282 -23.94 -17.68 -13.55
C ILE A 282 -24.09 -16.45 -14.44
N ARG A 283 -25.12 -16.44 -15.31
CA ARG A 283 -25.48 -15.25 -16.10
C ARG A 283 -26.63 -14.52 -15.40
N LEU A 284 -26.36 -13.31 -14.93
CA LEU A 284 -27.39 -12.42 -14.39
C LEU A 284 -27.84 -11.48 -15.52
N PHE A 285 -29.07 -11.64 -16.00
CA PHE A 285 -29.68 -10.66 -16.91
C PHE A 285 -30.31 -9.55 -16.06
N ILE A 286 -29.69 -8.38 -16.05
CA ILE A 286 -30.35 -7.14 -15.63
C ILE A 286 -30.77 -6.44 -16.90
N ALA A 287 -32.00 -5.92 -16.95
CA ALA A 287 -32.57 -5.23 -18.09
C ALA A 287 -31.93 -3.84 -18.33
N TYR A 288 -30.60 -3.78 -18.38
CA TYR A 288 -29.76 -2.71 -18.95
C TYR A 288 -28.39 -3.32 -19.28
N GLY A 289 -28.32 -4.09 -20.38
CA GLY A 289 -27.15 -4.21 -21.26
C GLY A 289 -25.75 -4.52 -20.69
N LEU A 290 -25.58 -5.01 -19.46
CA LEU A 290 -24.26 -5.35 -18.90
C LEU A 290 -24.11 -6.86 -18.74
N PHE A 291 -23.31 -7.45 -19.62
CA PHE A 291 -22.78 -8.80 -19.45
C PHE A 291 -21.62 -8.76 -18.46
N ILE A 292 -21.78 -9.36 -17.29
CA ILE A 292 -20.67 -9.73 -16.43
C ILE A 292 -20.54 -11.25 -16.50
N VAL A 293 -19.51 -11.73 -17.18
CA VAL A 293 -19.12 -13.14 -17.19
C VAL A 293 -18.07 -13.33 -16.10
N PHE A 294 -18.36 -14.16 -15.10
CA PHE A 294 -17.37 -14.69 -14.18
C PHE A 294 -16.83 -16.02 -14.75
N PHE A 295 -15.50 -16.12 -14.85
CA PHE A 295 -14.79 -17.39 -15.04
C PHE A 295 -14.49 -18.02 -13.68
#